data_AF-A0A959LWZ5-F1
#
_entry.id   AF-A0A959LWZ5-F1
#
_cell.length_a   1.000
_cell.length_b   1.000
_cell.length_c   1.000
_cell.angle_alpha   90.00
_cell.angle_beta   90.00
_cell.angle_gamma   90.00
#
_symmetry.space_group_name_H-M   'P 1'
#
loop_
_entity.id
_entity.type
_entity.pdbx_description
1 polymer ?
#
loop_
_entity_poly.entity_id
_entity_poly.type
_entity_poly.pdbx_seq_one_letter_code
_entity_poly.pdbx_strand_id
1 'polypeptide(L)'
;MNRTKKKINHGFQRYVVYAIVAILLSLIQFSLLNFVEVQGITPDLLLILCVWIAIREGRFTGIIAGFLIGITLDIVSFDLVGINAFTKTIAGFVAGSFYQEGKEQLILHGLKFLLIVFISSFIHNLIYFFFYIKLSDITFVSFFLKYGIAFSFYTTVFAVIPMLIKRKERII
;
A
#
# COMPACT_ATOMS: atom_id res chain seq x y z
N MET A 1 21.21 -13.19 -27.91
CA MET A 1 19.74 -12.98 -28.02
C MET A 1 18.89 -13.68 -26.93
N ASN A 2 19.46 -14.51 -26.03
CA ASN A 2 18.69 -15.27 -25.03
C ASN A 2 18.57 -14.62 -23.63
N ARG A 3 19.51 -13.75 -23.23
CA ARG A 3 19.50 -13.13 -21.88
C ARG A 3 18.42 -12.06 -21.70
N THR A 4 18.11 -11.29 -22.75
CA THR A 4 17.06 -10.26 -22.74
C THR A 4 15.66 -10.87 -22.66
N LYS A 5 15.36 -11.91 -23.44
CA LYS A 5 14.07 -12.63 -23.36
C LYS A 5 13.81 -13.22 -21.97
N LYS A 6 14.85 -13.79 -21.33
CA LYS A 6 14.74 -14.35 -19.97
C LYS A 6 14.47 -13.28 -18.91
N LYS A 7 15.11 -12.11 -18.99
CA LYS A 7 14.90 -10.99 -18.04
C LYS A 7 13.50 -10.38 -18.17
N ILE A 8 12.98 -10.24 -19.40
CA ILE A 8 11.63 -9.73 -19.68
C ILE A 8 10.55 -10.67 -19.10
N ASN A 9 10.73 -11.98 -19.25
CA ASN A 9 9.76 -12.97 -18.78
C ASN A 9 9.60 -12.94 -17.24
N HIS A 10 10.70 -12.78 -16.51
CA HIS A 10 10.66 -12.62 -15.05
C HIS A 10 10.02 -11.29 -14.60
N GLY A 11 10.15 -10.22 -15.39
CA GLY A 11 9.46 -8.95 -15.11
C GLY A 11 7.95 -9.08 -15.24
N PHE A 12 7.48 -9.61 -16.37
CA PHE A 12 6.05 -9.84 -16.63
C PHE A 12 5.40 -10.72 -15.57
N GLN A 13 6.04 -11.84 -15.21
CA GLN A 13 5.57 -12.73 -14.13
C GLN A 13 5.36 -12.01 -12.80
N ARG A 14 6.23 -11.04 -12.44
CA ARG A 14 6.10 -10.29 -11.19
C ARG A 14 4.87 -9.37 -11.22
N TYR A 15 4.61 -8.70 -12.33
CA TYR A 15 3.41 -7.85 -12.47
C TYR A 15 2.12 -8.67 -12.40
N VAL A 16 2.10 -9.86 -13.00
CA VAL A 16 0.96 -10.78 -12.88
C VAL A 16 0.76 -11.20 -11.42
N VAL A 17 1.83 -11.55 -10.71
CA VAL A 17 1.75 -11.87 -9.28
C VAL A 17 1.24 -10.69 -8.46
N TYR A 18 1.69 -9.47 -8.72
CA TYR A 18 1.17 -8.28 -8.03
C TYR A 18 -0.32 -8.07 -8.28
N ALA A 19 -0.80 -8.25 -9.50
CA ALA A 19 -2.22 -8.14 -9.82
C ALA A 19 -3.04 -9.21 -9.07
N ILE A 20 -2.58 -10.47 -9.06
CA ILE A 20 -3.25 -11.56 -8.33
C ILE A 20 -3.27 -11.27 -6.83
N VAL A 21 -2.14 -10.83 -6.25
CA VAL A 21 -2.06 -10.49 -4.82
C VAL A 21 -2.96 -9.30 -4.50
N ALA A 22 -3.04 -8.27 -5.36
CA ALA A 22 -3.96 -7.15 -5.16
C ALA A 22 -5.42 -7.60 -5.13
N ILE A 23 -5.83 -8.50 -6.04
CA ILE A 23 -7.19 -9.06 -6.06
C ILE A 23 -7.45 -9.90 -4.81
N LEU A 24 -6.52 -10.77 -4.42
CA LEU A 24 -6.68 -11.58 -3.21
C LEU A 24 -6.76 -10.71 -1.95
N LEU A 25 -5.90 -9.71 -1.84
CA LEU A 25 -5.91 -8.78 -0.72
C LEU A 25 -7.18 -7.94 -0.71
N SER A 26 -7.75 -7.53 -1.86
CA SER A 26 -9.02 -6.79 -1.87
C SER A 26 -10.19 -7.65 -1.38
N LEU A 27 -10.23 -8.93 -1.75
CA LEU A 27 -11.23 -9.88 -1.25
C LEU A 27 -11.08 -10.14 0.24
N ILE A 28 -9.85 -10.33 0.73
CA ILE A 28 -9.53 -10.46 2.15
C ILE A 28 -9.90 -9.18 2.90
N GLN A 29 -9.57 -8.01 2.35
CA GLN A 29 -9.86 -6.71 2.93
C GLN A 29 -11.35 -6.51 3.14
N PHE A 30 -12.19 -6.86 2.16
CA PHE A 30 -13.64 -6.73 2.26
C PHE A 30 -14.28 -7.80 3.16
N SER A 31 -13.75 -9.03 3.16
CA SER A 31 -14.38 -10.17 3.84
C SER A 31 -13.93 -10.35 5.29
N LEU A 32 -12.63 -10.15 5.56
CA LEU A 32 -12.00 -10.52 6.83
C LEU A 32 -11.73 -9.32 7.74
N LEU A 33 -11.59 -8.10 7.22
CA LEU A 33 -11.23 -6.96 8.08
C LEU A 33 -12.35 -6.49 8.98
N ASN A 34 -13.62 -6.81 8.68
CA ASN A 34 -14.72 -6.64 9.63
C ASN A 34 -14.49 -7.44 10.93
N PHE A 35 -13.75 -8.56 10.88
CA PHE A 35 -13.42 -9.36 12.05
C PHE A 35 -12.17 -8.90 12.79
N VAL A 36 -11.32 -8.10 12.14
CA VAL A 36 -10.07 -7.54 12.70
C VAL A 36 -10.21 -6.04 12.97
N GLU A 37 -11.44 -5.54 12.92
CA GLU A 37 -11.78 -4.16 13.21
C GLU A 37 -11.60 -3.89 14.70
N VAL A 38 -10.79 -2.88 15.03
CA VAL A 38 -10.65 -2.41 16.41
C VAL A 38 -11.24 -1.01 16.48
N GLN A 39 -12.42 -0.88 17.10
CA GLN A 39 -13.13 0.39 17.26
C GLN A 39 -13.40 1.16 15.95
N GLY A 40 -13.76 0.51 14.84
CA GLY A 40 -13.93 1.19 13.55
C GLY A 40 -12.64 1.38 12.75
N ILE A 41 -11.53 0.78 13.18
CA ILE A 41 -10.22 0.92 12.54
C ILE A 41 -9.79 -0.43 11.95
N THR A 42 -9.50 -0.44 10.65
CA THR A 42 -9.02 -1.60 9.90
C THR A 42 -7.68 -1.30 9.22
N PRO A 43 -6.76 -2.28 9.10
CA PRO A 43 -5.48 -2.07 8.42
C PRO A 43 -5.66 -2.01 6.89
N ASP A 44 -4.94 -1.11 6.21
CA ASP A 44 -4.97 -1.04 4.75
C ASP A 44 -3.90 -1.95 4.12
N LEU A 45 -4.27 -3.21 3.87
CA LEU A 45 -3.37 -4.22 3.31
C LEU A 45 -2.93 -3.88 1.88
N LEU A 46 -3.80 -3.24 1.12
CA LEU A 46 -3.54 -2.84 -0.26
C LEU A 46 -2.55 -1.66 -0.34
N LEU A 47 -2.58 -0.76 0.64
CA LEU A 47 -1.56 0.28 0.78
C LEU A 47 -0.19 -0.32 1.09
N ILE A 48 -0.11 -1.35 1.94
CA ILE A 48 1.16 -2.06 2.20
C ILE A 48 1.71 -2.67 0.91
N LEU A 49 0.86 -3.30 0.09
CA LEU A 49 1.24 -3.82 -1.23
C LEU A 49 1.73 -2.70 -2.16
N CYS A 50 1.03 -1.56 -2.20
CA CYS A 50 1.43 -0.40 -3.01
C CYS A 50 2.84 0.09 -2.63
N VAL A 51 3.09 0.26 -1.33
CA VAL A 51 4.41 0.66 -0.81
C VAL A 51 5.48 -0.36 -1.18
N TRP A 52 5.17 -1.66 -1.05
CA TRP A 52 6.07 -2.73 -1.44
C TRP A 52 6.46 -2.66 -2.93
N ILE A 53 5.48 -2.49 -3.82
CA ILE A 53 5.72 -2.36 -5.26
C ILE A 53 6.55 -1.11 -5.56
N ALA A 54 6.25 0.02 -4.93
CA ALA A 54 6.95 1.27 -5.14
C ALA A 54 8.44 1.20 -4.73
N ILE A 55 8.75 0.56 -3.61
CA ILE A 55 10.13 0.34 -3.15
C ILE A 55 10.86 -0.70 -4.01
N ARG A 56 10.13 -1.64 -4.62
CA ARG A 56 10.72 -2.76 -5.35
C ARG A 56 10.92 -2.53 -6.84
N GLU A 57 10.03 -1.77 -7.47
CA GLU A 57 10.04 -1.50 -8.92
C GLU A 57 10.22 -0.01 -9.25
N GLY A 58 10.28 0.85 -8.23
CA GLY A 58 10.52 2.28 -8.37
C GLY A 58 9.26 3.15 -8.40
N ARG A 59 9.50 4.45 -8.38
CA ARG A 59 8.46 5.48 -8.21
C ARG A 59 7.36 5.45 -9.27
N PHE A 60 7.74 5.38 -10.55
CA PHE A 60 6.76 5.41 -11.64
C PHE A 60 5.82 4.20 -11.58
N THR A 61 6.37 3.01 -11.35
CA THR A 61 5.60 1.78 -11.16
C THR A 61 4.72 1.85 -9.91
N GLY A 62 5.23 2.43 -8.82
CA GLY A 62 4.47 2.65 -7.58
C GLY A 62 3.24 3.54 -7.77
N ILE A 63 3.38 4.64 -8.54
CA ILE A 63 2.26 5.54 -8.90
C ILE A 63 1.18 4.77 -9.67
N ILE A 64 1.57 4.05 -10.72
CA ILE A 64 0.63 3.27 -11.55
C ILE A 64 -0.05 2.18 -10.72
N ALA A 65 0.72 1.44 -9.92
CA ALA A 65 0.18 0.41 -9.04
C ALA A 65 -0.81 0.99 -8.02
N GLY A 66 -0.47 2.13 -7.40
CA GLY A 66 -1.34 2.84 -6.47
C GLY A 66 -2.66 3.26 -7.11
N PHE A 67 -2.61 3.82 -8.33
CA PHE A 67 -3.80 4.18 -9.08
C PHE A 67 -4.69 2.97 -9.40
N LEU A 68 -4.12 1.89 -9.94
CA LEU A 68 -4.87 0.68 -10.32
C LEU A 68 -5.49 -0.01 -9.10
N ILE A 69 -4.73 -0.14 -8.01
CA ILE A 69 -5.22 -0.69 -6.75
C ILE A 69 -6.34 0.19 -6.19
N GLY A 70 -6.18 1.51 -6.22
CA GLY A 70 -7.18 2.45 -5.73
C GLY A 70 -8.46 2.44 -6.56
N ILE A 71 -8.38 2.40 -7.89
CA ILE A 71 -9.56 2.22 -8.75
C ILE A 71 -10.26 0.89 -8.44
N THR A 72 -9.51 -0.19 -8.25
CA THR A 72 -10.08 -1.49 -7.91
C THR A 72 -10.88 -1.40 -6.61
N LEU A 73 -10.35 -0.71 -5.61
CA LEU A 73 -11.06 -0.45 -4.35
C LEU A 73 -12.31 0.40 -4.57
N ASP A 74 -12.20 1.51 -5.30
CA ASP A 74 -13.32 2.41 -5.55
C ASP A 74 -14.51 1.70 -6.24
N ILE A 75 -14.22 0.72 -7.12
CA ILE A 75 -15.26 -0.10 -7.78
C ILE A 75 -15.89 -1.10 -6.81
N VAL A 76 -15.10 -1.67 -5.89
CA VAL A 76 -15.54 -2.74 -4.96
C VAL A 76 -16.26 -2.16 -3.74
N SER A 77 -15.83 -1.00 -3.23
CA SER A 77 -16.34 -0.42 -1.98
C SER A 77 -17.69 0.30 -2.13
N PHE A 78 -18.13 0.60 -3.36
CA PHE A 78 -19.29 1.46 -3.66
C PHE A 78 -19.26 2.82 -2.94
N ASP A 79 -18.08 3.25 -2.51
CA ASP A 79 -17.83 4.51 -1.83
C ASP A 79 -17.58 5.63 -2.87
N LEU A 80 -17.11 6.79 -2.42
CA LEU A 80 -16.70 7.92 -3.25
C LEU A 80 -15.64 7.52 -4.29
N VAL A 81 -16.12 7.25 -5.50
CA VAL A 81 -15.31 6.81 -6.64
C VAL A 81 -14.22 7.83 -6.95
N GLY A 82 -12.98 7.35 -7.03
CA GLY A 82 -11.80 8.13 -7.40
C GLY A 82 -10.95 8.60 -6.21
N ILE A 83 -11.47 8.58 -4.98
CA ILE A 83 -10.68 9.02 -3.81
C ILE A 83 -9.58 8.00 -3.51
N ASN A 84 -9.87 6.69 -3.47
CA ASN A 84 -8.82 5.70 -3.21
C ASN A 84 -7.79 5.70 -4.33
N ALA A 85 -8.22 5.83 -5.59
CA ALA A 85 -7.32 5.98 -6.73
C ALA A 85 -6.35 7.15 -6.52
N PHE A 86 -6.86 8.32 -6.17
CA PHE A 86 -6.05 9.52 -5.96
C PHE A 86 -5.09 9.38 -4.77
N THR A 87 -5.59 8.99 -3.60
CA THR A 87 -4.79 8.91 -2.37
C THR A 87 -3.74 7.81 -2.45
N LYS A 88 -4.03 6.66 -3.05
CA LYS A 88 -3.06 5.56 -3.22
C LYS A 88 -2.02 5.87 -4.29
N THR A 89 -2.37 6.66 -5.31
CA THR A 89 -1.38 7.20 -6.25
C THR A 89 -0.34 8.06 -5.53
N ILE A 90 -0.79 8.95 -4.63
CA ILE A 90 0.10 9.78 -3.81
C ILE A 90 0.92 8.92 -2.85
N ALA A 91 0.30 7.94 -2.20
CA ALA A 91 1.01 7.00 -1.32
C ALA A 91 2.13 6.25 -2.06
N GLY A 92 1.87 5.81 -3.29
CA GLY A 92 2.83 5.18 -4.19
C GLY A 92 3.95 6.13 -4.64
N PHE A 93 3.65 7.39 -4.90
CA PHE A 93 4.66 8.43 -5.16
C PHE A 93 5.58 8.65 -3.95
N VAL A 94 4.99 8.80 -2.75
CA VAL A 94 5.73 8.99 -1.49
C VAL A 94 6.64 7.80 -1.24
N ALA A 95 6.10 6.59 -1.26
CA ALA A 95 6.89 5.37 -1.05
C ALA A 95 7.99 5.20 -2.09
N GLY A 96 7.66 5.46 -3.35
CA GLY A 96 8.57 5.39 -4.48
C GLY A 96 9.71 6.41 -4.41
N SER A 97 9.57 7.49 -3.66
CA SER A 97 10.63 8.46 -3.45
C SER A 97 11.76 7.92 -2.56
N PHE A 98 11.51 6.83 -1.84
CA PHE A 98 12.52 6.09 -1.07
C PHE A 98 13.14 4.92 -1.84
N TYR A 99 12.74 4.71 -3.11
CA TYR A 99 13.36 3.71 -3.98
C TYR A 99 14.86 4.00 -4.15
N GLN A 100 15.68 2.98 -3.95
CA GLN A 100 17.12 3.03 -4.20
C GLN A 100 17.52 1.76 -4.93
N GLU A 101 18.02 1.92 -6.15
CA GLU A 101 18.43 0.80 -7.00
C GLU A 101 19.51 -0.03 -6.30
N GLY A 102 19.29 -1.35 -6.22
CA GLY A 102 20.15 -2.32 -5.56
C GLY A 102 20.05 -2.38 -4.04
N LYS A 103 19.20 -1.56 -3.40
CA LYS A 103 18.95 -1.57 -1.95
C LYS A 103 17.51 -1.91 -1.57
N GLU A 104 16.69 -2.34 -2.53
CA GLU A 104 15.26 -2.61 -2.32
C GLU A 104 15.08 -3.65 -1.21
N GLN A 105 15.87 -4.73 -1.23
CA GLN A 105 15.79 -5.80 -0.23
C GLN A 105 16.16 -5.32 1.18
N LEU A 106 17.17 -4.46 1.28
CA LEU A 106 17.59 -3.86 2.55
C LEU A 106 16.51 -2.95 3.12
N ILE A 107 15.81 -2.21 2.25
CA ILE A 107 14.72 -1.32 2.66
C ILE A 107 13.51 -2.17 3.08
N LEU A 108 13.06 -3.11 2.25
CA LEU A 108 11.85 -3.93 2.46
C LEU A 108 11.89 -4.78 3.74
N HIS A 109 13.07 -5.27 4.13
CA HIS A 109 13.24 -6.11 5.32
C HIS A 109 13.84 -5.35 6.52
N GLY A 110 13.89 -4.03 6.46
CA GLY A 110 14.41 -3.17 7.52
C GLY A 110 13.34 -2.25 8.11
N LEU A 111 13.68 -1.59 9.22
CA LEU A 111 12.79 -0.61 9.86
C LEU A 111 12.39 0.55 8.92
N LYS A 112 13.19 0.82 7.89
CA LYS A 112 12.86 1.80 6.85
C LYS A 112 11.53 1.46 6.16
N PHE A 113 11.24 0.19 5.91
CA PHE A 113 9.96 -0.20 5.33
C PHE A 113 8.77 0.21 6.20
N LEU A 114 8.84 -0.06 7.50
CA LEU A 114 7.77 0.32 8.44
C LEU A 114 7.57 1.84 8.50
N LEU A 115 8.66 2.61 8.50
CA LEU A 115 8.61 4.06 8.45
C LEU A 115 7.98 4.57 7.15
N ILE A 116 8.33 3.98 6.00
CA ILE A 116 7.76 4.36 4.71
C ILE A 116 6.26 4.03 4.68
N VAL A 117 5.86 2.84 5.15
CA VAL A 117 4.44 2.47 5.27
C VAL A 117 3.69 3.45 6.17
N PHE A 118 4.27 3.81 7.32
CA PHE A 118 3.66 4.77 8.24
C PHE A 118 3.44 6.13 7.57
N ILE A 119 4.46 6.69 6.92
CA ILE A 119 4.38 7.99 6.26
C ILE A 119 3.37 7.94 5.10
N SER A 120 3.43 6.91 4.26
CA SER A 120 2.51 6.74 3.14
C SER A 120 1.06 6.54 3.61
N SER A 121 0.83 5.76 4.66
CA SER A 121 -0.49 5.55 5.25
C SER A 121 -1.03 6.83 5.88
N PHE A 122 -0.18 7.56 6.61
CA PHE A 122 -0.57 8.82 7.24
C PHE A 122 -0.98 9.88 6.21
N ILE A 123 -0.20 10.04 5.14
CA ILE A 123 -0.54 10.96 4.03
C ILE A 123 -1.81 10.50 3.32
N HIS A 124 -1.93 9.20 3.02
CA HIS A 124 -3.14 8.63 2.41
C HIS A 124 -4.38 8.96 3.24
N ASN A 125 -4.35 8.66 4.54
CA ASN A 125 -5.49 8.83 5.45
C ASN A 125 -5.82 10.32 5.65
N LEU A 126 -4.81 11.19 5.72
CA LEU A 126 -5.02 12.64 5.84
C LEU A 126 -5.74 13.20 4.61
N ILE A 127 -5.34 12.80 3.40
CA ILE A 127 -5.97 13.27 2.17
C ILE A 127 -7.36 12.65 2.00
N TYR A 128 -7.50 11.34 2.21
CA TYR A 128 -8.79 10.65 2.15
C TYR A 128 -9.81 11.33 3.08
N PHE A 129 -9.39 11.64 4.30
CA PHE A 129 -10.21 12.33 5.30
C PHE A 129 -10.56 13.77 4.89
N PHE A 130 -9.63 14.54 4.31
CA PHE A 130 -9.92 15.88 3.83
C PHE A 130 -11.09 15.90 2.83
N PHE A 131 -11.19 14.89 1.97
CA PHE A 131 -12.34 14.74 1.10
C PHE A 131 -13.58 14.25 1.87
N TYR A 132 -13.43 13.30 2.79
CA TYR A 132 -14.56 12.76 3.55
C TYR A 132 -15.27 13.79 4.44
N ILE A 133 -14.54 14.66 5.18
CA ILE A 133 -15.15 15.73 6.01
C ILE A 133 -15.91 16.72 5.14
N LYS A 134 -15.38 17.09 3.97
CA LYS A 134 -16.08 18.03 3.09
C LYS A 134 -17.45 17.52 2.65
N LEU A 135 -17.68 16.22 2.75
CA LEU A 135 -18.92 15.56 2.41
C LEU A 135 -19.74 15.13 3.64
N SER A 136 -19.21 15.24 4.86
CA SER A 136 -19.86 14.79 6.10
C SER A 136 -19.61 15.75 7.27
N ASP A 137 -20.67 16.22 7.94
CA ASP A 137 -20.64 17.23 9.02
C ASP A 137 -19.99 16.73 10.33
N ILE A 138 -18.71 16.36 10.27
CA ILE A 138 -17.98 15.68 11.35
C ILE A 138 -16.87 16.59 11.92
N THR A 139 -16.62 16.50 13.24
CA THR A 139 -15.62 17.30 13.96
C THR A 139 -14.18 16.86 13.66
N PHE A 140 -13.30 17.80 13.31
CA PHE A 140 -11.92 17.55 12.84
C PHE A 140 -11.00 16.83 13.84
N VAL A 141 -11.04 17.20 15.14
CA VAL A 141 -10.00 16.82 16.12
C VAL A 141 -10.11 15.35 16.57
N SER A 142 -11.29 14.91 16.97
CA SER A 142 -11.58 13.52 17.37
C SER A 142 -11.32 12.54 16.21
N PHE A 143 -11.50 13.01 14.98
CA PHE A 143 -11.28 12.21 13.79
C PHE A 143 -9.81 12.20 13.33
N PHE A 144 -9.06 13.29 13.45
CA PHE A 144 -7.64 13.28 13.10
C PHE A 144 -6.82 12.31 13.95
N LEU A 145 -7.05 12.26 15.26
CA LEU A 145 -6.34 11.35 16.16
C LEU A 145 -6.67 9.87 15.86
N LYS A 146 -7.95 9.58 15.59
CA LYS A 146 -8.42 8.22 15.33
C LYS A 146 -8.09 7.75 13.90
N TYR A 147 -8.41 8.54 12.89
CA TYR A 147 -8.28 8.16 11.47
C TYR A 147 -6.92 8.50 10.86
N GLY A 148 -6.24 9.56 11.33
CA GLY A 148 -4.90 9.89 10.87
C GLY A 148 -3.86 8.99 11.55
N ILE A 149 -3.79 9.06 12.88
CA ILE A 149 -2.71 8.43 13.63
C ILE A 149 -2.97 6.93 13.83
N ALA A 150 -4.10 6.55 14.43
CA ALA A 150 -4.31 5.15 14.82
C ALA A 150 -4.44 4.19 13.62
N PHE A 151 -5.11 4.57 12.53
CA PHE A 151 -5.14 3.77 11.28
C PHE A 151 -3.74 3.57 10.67
N SER A 152 -2.91 4.61 10.69
CA SER A 152 -1.55 4.53 10.14
C SER A 152 -0.67 3.61 10.98
N PHE A 153 -0.74 3.73 12.31
CA PHE A 153 -0.08 2.78 13.21
C PHE A 153 -0.57 1.36 12.98
N TYR A 154 -1.89 1.16 12.86
CA TYR A 154 -2.44 -0.18 12.69
C TYR A 154 -2.00 -0.83 11.38
N THR A 155 -2.01 -0.07 10.29
CA THR A 155 -1.48 -0.50 9.00
C THR A 155 0.02 -0.83 9.08
N THR A 156 0.81 -0.02 9.78
CA THR A 156 2.24 -0.27 9.99
C THR A 156 2.50 -1.52 10.82
N VAL A 157 1.68 -1.81 11.84
CA VAL A 157 1.79 -3.06 12.61
C VAL A 157 1.59 -4.27 11.70
N PHE A 158 0.59 -4.24 10.82
CA PHE A 158 0.37 -5.30 9.84
C PHE A 158 1.50 -5.41 8.82
N ALA A 159 2.19 -4.31 8.50
CA ALA A 159 3.35 -4.32 7.61
C ALA A 159 4.57 -5.06 8.19
N VAL A 160 4.59 -5.36 9.49
CA VAL A 160 5.61 -6.24 10.07
C VAL A 160 5.57 -7.63 9.43
N ILE A 161 4.38 -8.11 9.04
CA ILE A 161 4.22 -9.43 8.42
C ILE A 161 5.04 -9.53 7.12
N PRO A 162 4.81 -8.71 6.08
CA PRO A 162 5.61 -8.79 4.86
C PRO A 162 7.09 -8.44 5.08
N MET A 163 7.42 -7.59 6.06
CA MET A 163 8.81 -7.29 6.43
C MET A 163 9.56 -8.54 6.94
N LEU A 164 8.90 -9.38 7.73
CA LEU A 164 9.49 -10.58 8.33
C LEU A 164 9.52 -11.78 7.39
N ILE A 165 8.78 -11.76 6.28
CA ILE A 165 8.85 -12.80 5.25
C ILE A 165 10.18 -12.67 4.52
N LYS A 166 11.25 -13.16 5.15
CA LYS A 166 12.57 -13.27 4.55
C LYS A 166 12.49 -14.27 3.40
N ARG A 167 12.81 -13.80 2.20
CA ARG A 167 13.20 -14.71 1.12
C ARG A 167 14.61 -15.22 1.42
N LYS A 168 14.71 -16.52 1.71
CA LYS A 168 15.95 -17.28 1.87
C LYS A 168 16.65 -17.40 0.52
N GLU A 169 17.29 -16.34 0.03
CA GLU A 169 18.13 -16.38 -1.18
C GLU A 169 19.55 -15.91 -0.92
N ARG A 170 20.36 -16.94 -0.60
CA ARG A 170 21.79 -17.15 -0.91
C ARG A 170 22.75 -16.00 -0.63
N ILE A 171 23.32 -16.06 0.56
CA ILE A 171 24.78 -15.95 0.72
C ILE A 171 25.36 -17.28 0.19
N ILE A 172 25.66 -17.37 -1.12
CA ILE A 172 26.69 -18.25 -1.72
C ILE A 172 27.20 -17.51 -2.95
#